data_AF-V3ZHR0-F1
#
_entry.id   AF-V3ZHR0-F1
#
_cell.length_a   1.000
_cell.length_b   1.000
_cell.length_c   1.000
_cell.angle_alpha   90.00
_cell.angle_beta   90.00
_cell.angle_gamma   90.00
#
_symmetry.space_group_name_H-M   'P 1'
#
loop_
_entity.id
_entity.type
_entity.pdbx_description
1 polymer ?
#
loop_
_entity_poly.entity_id
_entity_poly.type
_entity_poly.pdbx_seq_one_letter_code
_entity_poly.pdbx_strand_id
1 'polypeptide(L)'
;RPYKCDVCDKSYSLLRSLNSHKRCHKKEKPFQCNYCEQQFSTIGNLDKHIVIHSAAQPYKCGVCDKSFTEMNNLSSHLKVHRDGPPH
;
A
#
# COMPACT_ATOMS: atom_id res chain seq x y z
N ARG A 1 -5.54 11.99 -17.77
CA ARG A 1 -5.11 12.34 -16.39
C ARG A 1 -4.92 13.87 -16.33
N PRO A 2 -5.95 14.64 -15.94
CA PRO A 2 -5.95 16.10 -16.11
C PRO A 2 -5.01 16.82 -15.11
N TYR A 3 -4.68 16.18 -13.98
CA TYR A 3 -3.87 16.80 -12.93
C TYR A 3 -2.39 16.47 -13.15
N LYS A 4 -1.64 17.43 -13.70
CA LYS A 4 -0.20 17.29 -13.94
C LYS A 4 0.61 17.79 -12.75
N CYS A 5 1.72 17.13 -12.46
CA CYS A 5 2.73 17.67 -11.56
C CYS A 5 3.52 18.77 -12.27
N ASP A 6 3.81 19.82 -11.53
CA ASP A 6 4.60 20.99 -11.89
C ASP A 6 6.11 20.77 -11.68
N VAL A 7 6.49 19.73 -10.95
CA VAL A 7 7.88 19.40 -10.60
C VAL A 7 8.41 18.20 -11.41
N CYS A 8 7.52 17.38 -11.97
CA CYS A 8 7.89 16.25 -12.84
C CYS A 8 6.78 15.93 -13.84
N ASP A 9 7.06 15.07 -14.83
CA ASP A 9 6.10 14.73 -15.90
C ASP A 9 4.97 13.78 -15.47
N LYS A 10 4.82 13.51 -14.16
CA LYS A 10 3.76 12.63 -13.66
C LYS A 10 2.41 13.33 -13.70
N SER A 11 1.43 12.62 -14.24
CA SER A 11 0.03 13.06 -14.27
C SER A 11 -0.85 12.10 -13.46
N TYR A 12 -1.94 12.61 -12.90
CA TYR A 12 -2.88 11.88 -12.04
C TYR A 12 -4.33 12.09 -12.49
N SER A 13 -5.18 11.09 -12.22
CA SER A 13 -6.62 11.16 -12.54
C SER A 13 -7.41 11.99 -11.53
N LEU A 14 -6.86 12.19 -10.32
CA LEU A 14 -7.53 12.86 -9.21
C LEU A 14 -6.60 13.90 -8.56
N LEU A 15 -7.16 15.05 -8.16
CA LEU A 15 -6.41 16.12 -7.49
C LEU A 15 -5.79 15.63 -6.16
N ARG A 16 -6.53 14.81 -5.38
CA ARG A 16 -6.01 14.23 -4.13
C ARG A 16 -4.72 13.42 -4.33
N SER A 17 -4.64 12.71 -5.46
CA SER A 17 -3.47 11.90 -5.81
C SER A 17 -2.29 12.77 -6.21
N LEU A 18 -2.54 13.86 -6.97
CA LEU A 18 -1.52 14.86 -7.27
C LEU A 18 -1.00 15.53 -5.99
N ASN A 19 -1.88 15.96 -5.09
CA ASN A 19 -1.51 16.61 -3.84
C ASN A 19 -0.69 15.69 -2.93
N SER A 20 -1.10 14.42 -2.81
CA SER A 20 -0.33 13.40 -2.11
C SER A 20 1.06 13.19 -2.74
N HIS A 21 1.14 13.13 -4.08
CA HIS A 21 2.39 13.02 -4.79
C HIS A 21 3.32 14.22 -4.56
N LYS A 22 2.79 15.46 -4.55
CA LYS A 22 3.60 16.66 -4.31
C LYS A 22 4.36 16.62 -2.98
N ARG A 23 3.84 15.93 -1.95
CA ARG A 23 4.55 15.73 -0.68
C ARG A 23 5.87 14.96 -0.84
N CYS A 24 5.96 14.08 -1.84
CA CYS A 24 7.18 13.33 -2.13
C CYS A 24 8.31 14.25 -2.59
N HIS A 25 8.02 15.32 -3.33
CA HIS A 25 9.03 16.27 -3.79
C HIS A 25 9.64 17.07 -2.64
N LYS A 26 8.85 17.36 -1.61
CA LYS A 26 9.31 18.05 -0.40
C LYS A 26 9.94 17.12 0.64
N LYS A 27 9.96 15.81 0.39
CA LYS A 27 10.28 14.77 1.38
C LYS A 27 9.43 14.88 2.67
N GLU A 28 8.29 15.56 2.59
CA GLU A 28 7.38 15.73 3.73
C GLU A 28 6.67 14.40 3.98
N LYS A 29 6.97 13.80 5.13
CA LYS A 29 6.34 12.57 5.60
C LYS A 29 5.65 12.85 6.94
N PRO A 30 4.48 13.51 6.93
CA PRO A 30 3.84 14.00 8.14
C PRO A 30 3.29 12.87 9.04
N PHE A 31 3.23 11.64 8.54
CA PHE A 31 2.70 10.50 9.28
C PHE A 31 3.84 9.61 9.75
N GLN A 32 4.16 9.68 11.05
CA GLN A 32 5.17 8.84 11.67
C GLN A 32 4.53 7.59 12.29
N CYS A 33 5.22 6.45 12.21
CA CYS A 33 4.82 5.26 12.92
C CYS A 33 5.03 5.42 14.43
N ASN A 34 4.09 4.90 15.23
CA ASN A 34 4.22 4.93 16.69
C ASN A 34 5.10 3.80 17.25
N TYR A 35 5.42 2.79 16.42
CA TYR A 35 6.22 1.63 16.81
C TYR A 35 7.67 1.69 16.30
N CYS A 36 7.98 2.60 15.37
CA CYS A 36 9.33 2.80 14.82
C CYS A 36 9.50 4.21 14.24
N GLU A 37 10.70 4.57 13.81
CA GLU A 37 11.00 5.90 13.26
C GLU A 37 10.57 6.08 11.78
N GLN A 38 9.88 5.09 11.20
CA GLN A 38 9.50 5.16 9.80
C GLN A 38 8.36 6.16 9.57
N GLN A 39 8.55 7.04 8.58
CA GLN A 39 7.58 8.06 8.21
C GLN A 39 7.01 7.85 6.79
N PHE A 40 5.76 8.26 6.62
CA PHE A 40 4.94 8.07 5.41
C PHE A 40 4.31 9.38 4.93
N SER A 41 4.08 9.47 3.62
CA SER A 41 3.45 10.64 2.97
C SER A 41 1.92 10.64 3.03
N THR A 42 1.32 9.48 3.33
CA THR A 42 -0.14 9.24 3.39
C THR A 42 -0.51 8.33 4.55
N ILE A 43 -1.64 8.61 5.19
CA ILE A 43 -2.18 7.79 6.29
C ILE A 43 -2.42 6.34 5.89
N GLY A 44 -2.97 6.07 4.70
CA GLY A 44 -3.21 4.70 4.24
C GLY A 44 -1.94 3.85 4.06
N ASN A 45 -0.78 4.47 3.83
CA ASN A 45 0.50 3.75 3.80
C ASN A 45 1.01 3.47 5.23
N LEU A 46 0.77 4.39 6.17
CA LEU A 46 1.04 4.15 7.58
C LEU A 46 0.14 3.02 8.12
N ASP A 47 -1.16 3.04 7.80
CA ASP A 47 -2.11 2.00 8.23
C ASP A 47 -1.72 0.62 7.71
N LYS A 48 -1.25 0.52 6.47
CA LYS A 48 -0.68 -0.74 5.95
C LYS A 48 0.60 -1.14 6.67
N HIS A 49 1.45 -0.17 6.98
CA HIS A 49 2.69 -0.44 7.68
C HIS A 49 2.45 -0.95 9.11
N ILE A 50 1.52 -0.38 9.88
CA ILE A 50 1.28 -0.81 11.28
C ILE A 50 0.86 -2.28 11.38
N VAL A 51 0.30 -2.86 10.33
CA VAL A 51 -0.05 -4.29 10.25
C VAL A 51 1.18 -5.19 10.44
N ILE A 52 2.38 -4.74 10.06
CA ILE A 52 3.61 -5.53 10.24
C ILE A 52 4.00 -5.63 11.72
N HIS A 53 3.67 -4.61 12.52
CA HIS A 53 3.99 -4.59 13.96
C HIS A 53 3.01 -5.45 14.77
N SER A 54 1.79 -5.65 14.27
CA SER A 54 0.78 -6.46 14.96
C SER A 54 0.81 -7.95 14.60
N ALA A 55 1.70 -8.36 13.68
CA ALA A 55 1.68 -9.68 13.04
C ALA A 55 0.30 -10.11 12.49
N ALA A 56 -0.64 -9.16 12.38
CA ALA A 56 -1.98 -9.43 11.90
C ALA A 56 -1.90 -9.63 10.39
N GLN A 57 -2.42 -10.75 9.91
CA GLN A 57 -2.56 -11.01 8.49
C GLN A 57 -4.06 -11.04 8.20
N PRO A 58 -4.72 -9.86 8.07
CA PRO A 58 -6.17 -9.79 8.00
C PRO A 58 -6.73 -10.47 6.75
N TYR A 59 -5.91 -10.65 5.71
CA TYR A 59 -6.33 -11.25 4.45
C TYR A 59 -5.92 -12.71 4.40
N LYS A 60 -6.82 -13.60 4.84
CA LYS A 60 -6.61 -15.04 4.80
C LYS A 60 -6.96 -15.62 3.43
N CYS A 61 -6.19 -16.61 2.97
CA CYS A 61 -6.59 -17.42 1.84
C CYS A 61 -7.73 -18.37 2.26
N GLY A 62 -8.75 -18.49 1.42
CA GLY A 62 -9.85 -19.44 1.66
C GLY A 62 -9.57 -20.86 1.19
N VAL A 63 -8.41 -21.10 0.55
CA VAL A 63 -8.04 -22.39 -0.07
C VAL A 63 -6.88 -23.07 0.68
N CYS A 64 -6.02 -22.30 1.35
CA CYS A 64 -4.89 -22.80 2.13
C CYS A 64 -4.68 -21.92 3.37
N ASP A 65 -3.79 -22.33 4.29
CA ASP A 65 -3.55 -21.61 5.55
C ASP A 65 -2.72 -20.32 5.42
N LYS A 66 -2.37 -19.93 4.19
CA LYS A 66 -1.60 -18.70 3.96
C LYS A 66 -2.44 -17.46 4.24
N SER A 67 -1.84 -16.52 4.94
CA SER A 67 -2.45 -15.21 5.23
C SER A 67 -1.51 -14.09 4.76
N PHE A 68 -2.09 -12.94 4.42
CA PHE A 68 -1.42 -11.80 3.81
C PHE A 68 -1.73 -10.50 4.57
N THR A 69 -0.77 -9.58 4.59
CA THR A 69 -0.92 -8.23 5.15
C THR A 69 -1.66 -7.28 4.22
N GLU A 70 -1.71 -7.60 2.92
CA GLU A 70 -2.37 -6.78 1.91
C GLU A 70 -3.27 -7.59 0.96
N MET A 71 -4.39 -6.99 0.56
CA MET A 71 -5.38 -7.59 -0.35
C MET A 71 -4.82 -7.88 -1.75
N ASN A 72 -3.95 -7.02 -2.29
CA ASN A 72 -3.31 -7.24 -3.59
C ASN A 72 -2.42 -8.49 -3.59
N ASN A 73 -1.74 -8.77 -2.47
CA ASN A 73 -0.92 -9.97 -2.30
C ASN A 73 -1.80 -11.22 -2.24
N LEU A 74 -2.90 -11.19 -1.47
CA LEU A 74 -3.89 -12.27 -1.48
C LEU A 74 -4.47 -12.48 -2.89
N SER A 75 -4.90 -11.42 -3.56
CA SER A 75 -5.47 -11.50 -4.92
C SER A 75 -4.49 -12.09 -5.93
N SER A 76 -3.21 -11.75 -5.84
CA SER A 76 -2.16 -12.34 -6.68
C SER A 76 -1.92 -13.80 -6.34
N HIS A 77 -1.89 -14.15 -5.05
CA HIS A 77 -1.77 -15.53 -4.59
C HIS A 77 -2.95 -16.40 -5.03
N LEU A 78 -4.18 -15.88 -5.01
CA LEU A 78 -5.37 -16.61 -5.45
C LEU A 78 -5.32 -17.03 -6.93
N LYS A 79 -4.49 -16.38 -7.75
CA LYS A 79 -4.27 -16.81 -9.15
C LYS A 79 -3.53 -18.13 -9.22
N VAL A 80 -2.59 -18.37 -8.30
CA VAL A 80 -1.85 -19.64 -8.22
C VAL A 80 -2.79 -20.82 -8.05
N HIS A 81 -3.84 -20.69 -7.23
CA HIS A 81 -4.87 -21.72 -7.05
C HIS A 81 -5.74 -21.96 -8.28
N ARG A 82 -5.86 -20.97 -9.18
CA ARG A 82 -6.60 -21.12 -10.45
C ARG A 82 -5.79 -21.88 -11.48
N ASP A 83 -4.47 -21.74 -11.46
CA ASP A 83 -3.55 -22.32 -12.45
C ASP A 83 -2.92 -23.67 -11.99
N GLY A 84 -3.27 -24.18 -10.80
CA GLY A 84 -2.85 -25.50 -10.30
C GLY A 84 -3.02 -25.64 -8.78
N PRO A 85 -3.04 -26.87 -8.23
CA PRO A 85 -3.31 -27.06 -6.81
C PRO A 85 -2.18 -26.47 -5.95
N PRO A 86 -2.51 -25.75 -4.87
CA PRO A 86 -1.51 -25.40 -3.86
C PRO A 86 -1.07 -26.67 -3.15
N HIS A 87 0.24 -26.92 -3.13
CA HIS A 87 0.81 -27.80 -2.12
C HIS A 87 0.84 -27.11 -0.75
#